data_AF-A0A7X5YLB8-F1
#
_entry.id   AF-A0A7X5YLB8-F1
#
_cell.length_a   1.000
_cell.length_b   1.000
_cell.length_c   1.000
_cell.angle_alpha   90.00
_cell.angle_beta   90.00
_cell.angle_gamma   90.00
#
_symmetry.space_group_name_H-M   'P 1'
#
loop_
_entity.id
_entity.type
_entity.pdbx_description
1 polymer ?
#
loop_
_entity_poly.entity_id
_entity_poly.type
_entity_poly.pdbx_seq_one_letter_code
_entity_poly.pdbx_strand_id
1 'polypeptide(L)'
;MADERLTEDPLFLACTRPAMILGVPMEAMGVNVIGSGVVFLVGGSLLYLLVAPALHLVFRAICRADHNAFRLLFVYVDTKGRSRNAALWGGSSATPLPLVRRYRLAELSRG
;
A
#
# COMPACT_ATOMS: atom_id res chain seq x y z
N MET A 1 9.84 -22.58 -35.86
CA MET A 1 9.90 -21.24 -35.27
C MET A 1 11.04 -21.30 -34.26
N ALA A 2 12.21 -20.76 -34.61
CA ALA A 2 13.34 -20.73 -33.67
C ALA A 2 12.95 -19.78 -32.53
N ASP A 3 13.07 -20.25 -31.30
CA ASP A 3 12.74 -19.47 -30.10
C ASP A 3 13.79 -18.34 -29.96
N GLU A 4 13.33 -17.10 -30.10
CA GLU A 4 14.19 -15.92 -30.06
C GLU A 4 14.59 -15.67 -28.61
N ARG A 5 15.89 -15.82 -28.30
CA ARG A 5 16.39 -15.75 -26.94
C ARG A 5 16.19 -14.35 -26.37
N LEU A 6 15.53 -14.25 -25.21
CA LEU A 6 15.29 -13.00 -24.50
C LEU A 6 16.61 -12.26 -24.22
N THR A 7 16.64 -10.98 -24.55
CA THR A 7 17.73 -10.07 -24.16
C THR A 7 17.59 -9.75 -22.68
N GLU A 8 18.61 -10.09 -21.88
CA GLU A 8 18.64 -9.84 -20.45
C GLU A 8 19.69 -8.75 -20.14
N ASP A 9 19.25 -7.66 -19.50
CA ASP A 9 20.12 -6.59 -19.03
C ASP A 9 20.20 -6.60 -17.49
N PRO A 10 21.37 -6.33 -16.89
CA PRO A 10 21.51 -6.28 -15.44
C PRO A 10 20.72 -5.10 -14.84
N LEU A 11 19.78 -5.39 -13.94
CA LEU A 11 19.03 -4.38 -13.20
C LEU A 11 19.72 -4.03 -11.88
N PHE A 12 20.13 -2.77 -11.74
CA PHE A 12 20.62 -2.23 -10.48
C PHE A 12 19.47 -1.98 -9.50
N LEU A 13 19.08 -3.00 -8.71
CA LEU A 13 17.97 -2.92 -7.75
C LEU A 13 18.08 -1.74 -6.77
N ALA A 14 19.29 -1.29 -6.45
CA ALA A 14 19.50 -0.14 -5.56
C ALA A 14 18.87 1.16 -6.11
N CYS A 15 18.74 1.27 -7.44
CA CYS A 15 18.17 2.44 -8.11
C CYS A 15 16.64 2.39 -8.23
N THR A 16 16.02 1.24 -8.02
CA THR A 16 14.57 1.03 -8.22
C THR A 16 13.82 0.65 -6.94
N ARG A 17 14.52 0.21 -5.90
CA ARG A 17 13.92 -0.05 -4.59
C ARG A 17 13.55 1.25 -3.86
N PRO A 18 12.47 1.26 -3.08
CA PRO A 18 12.12 2.41 -2.24
C PRO A 18 13.18 2.65 -1.16
N ALA A 19 13.18 3.84 -0.57
CA ALA A 19 14.01 4.13 0.58
C ALA A 19 13.64 3.19 1.75
N MET A 20 14.64 2.48 2.30
CA MET A 20 14.43 1.50 3.38
C MET A 20 15.29 1.83 4.61
N ILE A 21 14.70 1.72 5.80
CA ILE A 21 15.37 1.79 7.11
C ILE A 21 15.35 0.39 7.72
N LEU A 22 16.52 -0.14 8.07
CA LEU A 22 16.66 -1.45 8.73
C LEU A 22 15.92 -2.60 7.99
N GLY A 23 15.87 -2.54 6.65
CA GLY A 23 15.24 -3.55 5.79
C GLY A 23 13.73 -3.41 5.62
N VAL A 24 13.15 -2.28 6.03
CA VAL A 24 11.71 -1.98 5.90
C VAL A 24 11.55 -0.62 5.21
N PRO A 25 10.60 -0.44 4.27
CA PRO A 25 10.39 0.84 3.60
C PRO A 25 9.95 1.94 4.56
N MET A 26 10.29 3.19 4.23
CA MET A 26 9.98 4.38 5.04
C MET A 26 8.52 4.44 5.48
N GLU A 27 7.60 4.08 4.58
CA GLU A 27 6.16 4.12 4.81
C GLU A 27 5.73 3.12 5.89
N ALA A 28 6.28 1.91 5.85
CA ALA A 28 6.01 0.88 6.86
C ALA A 28 6.67 1.19 8.20
N MET A 29 7.86 1.81 8.19
CA MET A 29 8.48 2.34 9.41
C MET A 29 7.59 3.41 10.07
N GLY A 30 7.03 4.32 9.28
CA GLY A 30 6.07 5.32 9.77
C GLY A 30 4.85 4.68 10.43
N VAL A 31 4.25 3.67 9.79
CA VAL A 31 3.14 2.91 10.38
C VAL A 31 3.54 2.22 11.68
N ASN A 32 4.76 1.65 11.76
CA ASN A 32 5.25 1.03 12.98
C ASN A 32 5.36 2.04 14.12
N VAL A 33 6.00 3.19 13.88
CA VAL A 33 6.17 4.24 14.90
C VAL A 33 4.83 4.78 15.37
N ILE A 34 3.90 5.07 14.45
CA ILE A 34 2.57 5.56 14.80
C ILE A 34 1.79 4.49 15.57
N GLY A 35 1.75 3.26 15.06
CA GLY A 35 1.00 2.16 15.67
C GLY A 35 1.52 1.82 17.07
N SER A 36 2.83 1.65 17.21
CA SER A 36 3.46 1.39 18.51
C SER A 36 3.32 2.57 19.48
N GLY A 37 3.39 3.82 18.99
CA GLY A 37 3.14 5.01 19.78
C GLY A 37 1.71 5.09 20.33
N VAL A 38 0.69 4.78 19.51
CA VAL A 38 -0.71 4.71 19.96
C VAL A 38 -0.88 3.63 21.04
N VAL A 39 -0.31 2.44 20.82
CA VAL A 39 -0.38 1.34 21.81
C VAL A 39 0.31 1.73 23.11
N PHE A 40 1.45 2.41 23.04
CA PHE A 40 2.13 2.95 24.23
C PHE A 40 1.26 3.95 25.00
N LEU A 41 0.65 4.91 24.31
CA LEU A 41 -0.19 5.94 24.93
C LEU A 41 -1.44 5.33 25.60
N VAL A 42 -2.09 4.38 24.92
CA VAL A 42 -3.28 3.70 25.47
C VAL A 42 -2.91 2.80 26.65
N GLY A 43 -1.76 2.12 26.56
CA GLY A 43 -1.30 1.20 27.60
C GLY A 43 -0.69 1.88 28.84
N GLY A 44 -0.24 3.14 28.73
CA GLY A 44 0.28 3.93 29.85
C GLY A 44 1.57 3.37 30.49
N SER A 45 2.26 2.43 29.84
CA SER A 45 3.45 1.77 30.36
C SER A 45 4.50 1.57 29.27
N LEU A 46 5.78 1.72 29.64
CA LEU A 46 6.90 1.56 28.71
C LEU A 46 6.97 0.15 28.09
N LEU A 47 6.42 -0.86 28.76
CA LEU A 47 6.36 -2.23 28.26
C LEU A 47 5.63 -2.35 26.92
N TYR A 48 4.66 -1.46 26.66
CA TYR A 48 3.92 -1.46 25.41
C TYR A 48 4.76 -1.06 24.19
N LEU A 49 5.95 -0.45 24.36
CA LEU A 49 6.87 -0.22 23.25
C LEU A 49 7.44 -1.51 22.66
N LEU A 50 7.38 -2.65 23.38
CA LEU A 50 7.82 -3.95 22.83
C LEU A 50 7.03 -4.39 21.60
N VAL A 51 5.86 -3.77 21.36
CA VAL A 51 5.10 -3.95 20.12
C VAL A 51 5.87 -3.42 18.91
N ALA A 52 6.69 -2.38 19.05
CA ALA A 52 7.46 -1.80 17.93
C ALA A 52 8.45 -2.78 17.29
N PRO A 53 9.37 -3.45 18.04
CA PRO A 53 10.26 -4.44 17.44
C PRO A 53 9.50 -5.67 16.93
N ALA A 54 8.42 -6.10 17.60
CA ALA A 54 7.61 -7.22 17.14
C ALA A 54 6.98 -6.93 15.76
N LEU A 55 6.35 -5.75 15.60
CA LEU A 55 5.81 -5.29 14.31
C LEU A 55 6.92 -5.12 13.27
N HIS A 56 8.08 -4.57 13.66
CA HIS A 56 9.21 -4.37 12.75
C HIS A 56 9.69 -5.69 12.14
N LEU A 57 9.78 -6.76 12.94
CA LEU A 57 10.19 -8.08 12.46
C LEU A 57 9.20 -8.65 11.46
N VAL A 58 7.90 -8.47 11.70
CA VAL A 58 6.85 -8.88 10.75
C VAL A 58 6.98 -8.10 9.45
N PHE A 59 7.16 -6.78 9.51
CA PHE A 59 7.33 -5.94 8.31
C PHE A 59 8.58 -6.33 7.53
N ARG A 60 9.68 -6.62 8.23
CA ARG A 60 10.91 -7.09 7.62
C ARG A 60 10.73 -8.46 6.94
N ALA A 61 9.94 -9.35 7.53
CA ALA A 61 9.63 -10.65 6.92
C ALA A 61 8.82 -10.49 5.62
N ILE A 62 7.86 -9.56 5.59
CA ILE A 62 7.08 -9.24 4.38
C ILE A 62 8.00 -8.65 3.30
N CYS A 63 8.82 -7.66 3.65
CA CYS A 63 9.74 -7.01 2.70
C CYS A 63 10.83 -7.93 2.15
N ARG A 64 11.12 -9.03 2.84
CA ARG A 64 12.02 -10.06 2.31
C ARG A 64 11.43 -10.77 1.09
N ALA A 65 10.12 -10.93 1.03
CA ALA A 65 9.44 -11.51 -0.13
C ALA A 65 9.26 -10.48 -1.26
N ASP A 66 8.83 -9.27 -0.92
CA ASP A 66 8.68 -8.17 -1.88
C ASP A 66 8.96 -6.81 -1.22
N HIS A 67 10.01 -6.13 -1.69
CA HIS A 67 10.42 -4.81 -1.22
C HIS A 67 9.34 -3.72 -1.46
N ASN A 68 8.45 -3.93 -2.44
CA ASN A 68 7.39 -3.00 -2.82
C ASN A 68 6.03 -3.33 -2.18
N ALA A 69 5.92 -4.39 -1.37
CA ALA A 69 4.65 -4.87 -0.82
C ALA A 69 3.84 -3.76 -0.12
N PHE A 70 4.48 -2.94 0.72
CA PHE A 70 3.80 -1.85 1.42
C PHE A 70 3.35 -0.73 0.49
N ARG A 71 4.16 -0.38 -0.52
CA ARG A 71 3.77 0.62 -1.52
C ARG A 71 2.56 0.16 -2.30
N LEU A 72 2.54 -1.12 -2.71
CA LEU A 72 1.39 -1.73 -3.37
C LEU A 72 0.15 -1.75 -2.46
N LEU A 73 0.33 -2.07 -1.17
CA LEU A 73 -0.74 -2.04 -0.18
C LEU A 73 -1.36 -0.63 -0.07
N PHE A 74 -0.54 0.42 0.02
CA PHE A 74 -1.04 1.79 0.10
C PHE A 74 -1.78 2.21 -1.17
N VAL A 75 -1.26 1.88 -2.36
CA VAL A 75 -1.94 2.15 -3.64
C VAL A 75 -3.25 1.38 -3.73
N TYR A 76 -3.28 0.13 -3.25
CA TYR A 76 -4.51 -0.66 -3.18
C TYR A 76 -5.55 0.02 -2.28
N VAL A 77 -5.17 0.44 -1.08
CA VAL A 77 -6.07 1.17 -0.18
C VAL A 77 -6.59 2.44 -0.83
N ASP A 78 -5.70 3.21 -1.47
CA ASP A 78 -6.03 4.49 -2.10
C ASP A 78 -7.04 4.36 -3.25
N THR A 79 -6.95 3.26 -4.01
CA THR A 79 -7.74 3.04 -5.23
C THR A 79 -8.90 2.06 -5.04
N LYS A 80 -8.60 0.81 -4.70
CA LYS A 80 -9.58 -0.29 -4.60
C LYS A 80 -10.24 -0.30 -3.22
N GLY A 81 -9.47 -0.11 -2.15
CA GLY A 81 -9.96 -0.12 -0.77
C GLY A 81 -10.97 1.00 -0.48
N ARG A 82 -10.85 2.15 -1.13
CA ARG A 82 -11.84 3.25 -1.02
C ARG A 82 -13.10 3.06 -1.86
N SER A 83 -13.15 2.08 -2.76
CA SER A 83 -14.32 1.84 -3.59
C SER A 83 -15.42 1.11 -2.82
N ARG A 84 -16.39 1.87 -2.31
CA ARG A 84 -17.50 1.35 -1.48
C ARG A 84 -18.52 0.52 -2.26
N ASN A 85 -18.60 0.72 -3.58
CA ASN A 85 -19.56 0.05 -4.45
C ASN A 85 -18.92 -1.03 -5.32
N ALA A 86 -17.64 -1.38 -5.07
CA ALA A 86 -16.94 -2.39 -5.86
C ALA A 86 -17.66 -3.74 -5.89
N ALA A 87 -18.27 -4.14 -4.77
CA ALA A 87 -19.05 -5.38 -4.67
C ALA A 87 -20.33 -5.34 -5.52
N LEU A 88 -20.98 -4.17 -5.63
CA LEU A 88 -22.18 -4.00 -6.46
C LEU A 88 -21.85 -4.11 -7.94
N TRP A 89 -20.73 -3.54 -8.37
CA TRP A 89 -20.32 -3.46 -9.78
C TRP A 89 -19.38 -4.58 -10.22
N GLY A 90 -19.01 -5.50 -9.32
CA GLY A 90 -18.05 -6.58 -9.60
C GLY A 90 -16.61 -6.10 -9.83
N GLY A 91 -16.29 -4.85 -9.44
CA GLY A 91 -14.97 -4.27 -9.64
C GLY A 91 -14.87 -2.80 -9.25
N SER A 92 -13.63 -2.30 -9.20
CA SER A 92 -13.33 -0.88 -9.00
C SER A 92 -12.49 -0.37 -10.16
N SER A 93 -12.82 0.80 -10.71
CA SER A 93 -12.02 1.49 -11.71
C SER A 93 -11.56 2.83 -11.15
N ALA A 94 -10.25 3.00 -11.00
CA ALA A 94 -9.66 4.28 -10.62
C ALA A 94 -9.17 4.97 -11.90
N THR A 95 -9.71 6.16 -12.18
CA THR A 95 -9.25 7.01 -13.29
C THR A 95 -8.53 8.24 -12.74
N PRO A 96 -7.37 8.63 -13.29
CA PRO A 96 -6.71 9.88 -12.91
C PRO A 96 -7.43 11.10 -13.49
N LEU A 97 -8.40 10.91 -14.40
CA LEU A 97 -9.17 12.00 -15.00
C LEU A 97 -10.22 12.52 -14.00
N PRO A 98 -10.44 13.84 -13.95
CA PRO A 98 -11.49 14.41 -13.12
C PRO A 98 -12.84 13.82 -13.53
N LEU A 99 -13.66 13.46 -12.53
CA LEU A 99 -15.00 12.92 -12.79
C LEU A 99 -15.91 14.05 -13.29
N VAL A 100 -16.06 14.16 -14.61
CA VAL A 100 -17.02 15.08 -15.22
C VAL A 100 -18.40 14.43 -15.21
N ARG A 101 -19.20 14.70 -14.17
CA ARG A 101 -20.61 14.28 -14.15
C ARG A 101 -21.44 15.25 -14.98
N ARG A 102 -21.90 14.80 -16.15
CA ARG A 102 -22.93 15.50 -16.92
C ARG A 102 -24.30 15.05 -16.44
N TYR A 103 -24.73 15.57 -15.29
CA TYR A 103 -26.08 15.30 -14.81
C TYR A 103 -27.11 15.84 -15.82
N ARG A 104 -28.00 14.97 -16.30
CA ARG A 104 -29.21 15.42 -16.99
C ARG A 104 -30.33 15.62 -15.97
N LEU A 105 -31.19 16.61 -16.18
CA LEU A 105 -32.33 16.89 -15.29
C LEU A 105 -33.22 15.64 -15.07
N ALA A 106 -33.33 14.76 -16.07
CA ALA A 106 -34.07 13.51 -15.97
C ALA A 106 -33.45 12.47 -15.01
N GLU A 107 -32.15 12.55 -14.73
CA GLU A 107 -31.41 11.60 -13.89
C GLU A 107 -31.50 11.95 -12.40
N LEU A 108 -31.80 13.22 -12.06
CA LEU A 108 -32.01 13.67 -10.69
C LEU A 108 -33.26 13.05 -10.04
N SER A 109 -34.23 12.62 -10.86
CA SER A 109 -35.49 12.02 -10.38
C SER A 109 -35.35 10.58 -9.89
N ARG A 110 -34.20 9.93 -10.09
CA ARG A 110 -33.95 8.51 -9.75
C ARG A 110 -32.89 8.32 -8.66
N GLY A 111 -32.50 9.40 -7.98
CA GLY A 111 -31.50 9.40 -6.91
C GLY A 111 -32.14 9.25 -5.55
#